data_AF-R9N4K0-F1
#
_entry.id   AF-R9N4K0-F1
#
_cell.length_a   1.000
_cell.length_b   1.000
_cell.length_c   1.000
_cell.angle_alpha   90.00
_cell.angle_beta   90.00
_cell.angle_gamma   90.00
#
_symmetry.space_group_name_H-M   'P 1'
#
loop_
_entity.id
_entity.type
_entity.pdbx_description
1 polymer ?
#
loop_
_entity_poly.entity_id
_entity_poly.type
_entity_poly.pdbx_seq_one_letter_code
_entity_poly.pdbx_strand_id
1 'polypeptide(L)'
;MNLVKELGENSPLGKSYGTLSIIIGKLNSGSVVMLFNNRCTNNHTQLFQSQQLNFSAEYMIWTNKENLNPKYNKIISVLKNAYAWSGLSAFEESDSGLKAIINTKEKTYNWFGAKITFSTYLNNPLIMPPRDEETKIVQRLIVEIETSEKHSPKEFVFLRNKIISLISFAIKNNVNIEEEYLFDYDDSYTVAKDFVDYHKHYLITSDAQRDIFESHTWNYNFILEQIPPEKDINSELAKLEPVFNLYLSLFKYRDMPSEMVFLNIVQALETFHSRFFYNDKKEKYIKSVMERFGKYPNFEMYEKLLLCDTQKDENCHYIILVSRLNDLLIGNESGLFLEYYWENENYAQTIADTRHYYTHYGKSKEAKALKGDELLEAIYILKVLLEYHICLVLGIDNKDKIAEELKNHYHWKQLDEMQFQKTER
;
A
#
# COMPACT_ATOMS: atom_id res chain seq x y z
N MET A 1 -8.25 -12.80 24.83
CA MET A 1 -9.52 -13.56 24.93
C MET A 1 -9.19 -14.91 25.54
N ASN A 2 -9.88 -15.32 26.62
CA ASN A 2 -9.69 -16.64 27.22
C ASN A 2 -10.84 -17.55 26.80
N LEU A 3 -10.56 -18.56 25.98
CA LEU A 3 -11.50 -19.62 25.66
C LEU A 3 -11.24 -20.78 26.63
N VAL A 4 -12.22 -21.10 27.47
CA VAL A 4 -12.13 -22.23 28.40
C VAL A 4 -12.88 -23.41 27.78
N LYS A 5 -12.19 -24.53 27.58
CA LYS A 5 -12.79 -25.78 27.13
C LYS A 5 -12.51 -26.85 28.19
N GLU A 6 -13.58 -27.46 28.72
CA GLU A 6 -13.44 -28.64 29.56
C GLU A 6 -12.88 -29.79 28.73
N LEU A 7 -11.76 -30.35 29.19
CA LEU A 7 -11.11 -31.50 28.57
C LEU A 7 -11.80 -32.77 29.07
N GLY A 8 -12.37 -33.57 28.18
CA GLY A 8 -12.89 -34.90 28.53
C GLY A 8 -11.76 -35.91 28.84
N GLU A 9 -12.10 -37.05 29.44
CA GLU A 9 -11.16 -38.08 29.94
C GLU A 9 -10.14 -38.60 28.90
N ASN A 10 -10.42 -38.45 27.59
CA ASN A 10 -9.53 -38.86 26.49
C ASN A 10 -8.68 -37.71 25.91
N SER A 11 -8.65 -36.54 26.55
CA SER A 11 -7.86 -35.41 26.07
C SER A 11 -6.38 -35.61 26.40
N PRO A 12 -5.48 -35.62 25.41
CA PRO A 12 -4.09 -35.99 25.64
C PRO A 12 -3.32 -34.86 26.32
N LEU A 13 -3.37 -34.83 27.66
CA LEU A 13 -2.53 -33.97 28.49
C LEU A 13 -1.05 -34.27 28.22
N GLY A 14 -0.23 -33.23 28.06
CA GLY A 14 1.21 -33.35 27.84
C GLY A 14 1.67 -33.49 26.38
N LYS A 15 0.76 -33.39 25.39
CA LYS A 15 1.16 -33.25 23.98
C LYS A 15 1.73 -31.86 23.71
N SER A 16 2.77 -31.82 22.88
CA SER A 16 3.23 -30.59 22.24
C SER A 16 2.31 -30.28 21.06
N TYR A 17 1.72 -29.08 21.06
CA TYR A 17 0.92 -28.57 19.95
C TYR A 17 1.80 -27.62 19.15
N GLY A 18 2.07 -27.94 17.87
CA GLY A 18 2.85 -27.08 16.99
C GLY A 18 1.97 -26.03 16.31
N THR A 19 1.20 -26.46 15.31
CA THR A 19 0.23 -25.63 14.59
C THR A 19 -1.13 -26.33 14.53
N LEU A 20 -2.20 -25.54 14.59
CA LEU A 20 -3.57 -26.02 14.42
C LEU A 20 -4.26 -25.17 13.36
N SER A 21 -4.87 -25.81 12.36
CA SER A 21 -5.55 -25.09 11.28
C SER A 21 -6.73 -24.25 11.79
N ILE A 22 -7.54 -24.80 12.70
CA ILE A 22 -8.73 -24.13 13.24
C ILE A 22 -8.87 -24.44 14.74
N ILE A 23 -9.22 -23.43 15.53
CA ILE A 23 -9.70 -23.57 16.91
C ILE A 23 -11.08 -22.92 16.98
N ILE A 24 -12.09 -23.66 17.45
CA ILE A 24 -13.46 -23.18 17.61
C ILE A 24 -13.78 -23.11 19.09
N GLY A 25 -14.40 -22.02 19.52
CA GLY A 25 -14.89 -21.85 20.87
C GLY A 25 -16.10 -20.93 20.91
N LYS A 26 -16.71 -20.82 22.10
CA LYS A 26 -17.77 -19.87 22.38
C LYS A 26 -17.29 -18.88 23.42
N LEU A 27 -17.60 -17.60 23.20
CA LEU A 27 -17.45 -16.57 24.21
C LEU A 27 -18.47 -16.75 25.33
N ASN A 28 -18.24 -16.11 26.48
CA ASN A 28 -19.22 -16.06 27.57
C ASN A 28 -20.57 -15.46 27.14
N SER A 29 -20.60 -14.67 26.07
CA SER A 29 -21.82 -14.15 25.44
C SER A 29 -22.61 -15.21 24.65
N GLY A 30 -22.09 -16.44 24.53
CA GLY A 30 -22.65 -17.50 23.68
C GLY A 30 -22.24 -17.40 22.21
N SER A 31 -21.60 -16.30 21.80
CA SER A 31 -21.14 -16.11 20.42
C SER A 31 -20.05 -17.09 20.02
N VAL A 32 -20.10 -17.56 18.77
CA VAL A 32 -19.10 -18.48 18.22
C VAL A 32 -17.89 -17.70 17.72
N VAL A 33 -16.70 -18.20 18.05
CA VAL A 33 -15.42 -17.65 17.61
C VAL A 33 -14.58 -18.75 17.00
N MET A 34 -14.04 -18.47 15.82
CA MET A 34 -13.20 -19.39 15.06
C MET A 34 -11.85 -18.72 14.80
N LEU A 35 -10.77 -19.33 15.27
CA LEU A 35 -9.40 -18.87 15.08
C LEU A 35 -8.73 -19.72 13.99
N PHE A 36 -8.05 -19.10 13.04
CA PHE A 36 -7.47 -19.77 11.89
C PHE A 36 -5.93 -19.64 11.84
N ASN A 37 -5.28 -20.69 11.35
CA ASN A 37 -3.81 -20.84 11.22
C ASN A 37 -3.07 -20.48 12.51
N ASN A 38 -3.35 -21.27 13.53
CA ASN A 38 -2.94 -21.02 14.89
C ASN A 38 -1.55 -21.62 15.13
N ARG A 39 -0.61 -20.80 15.58
CA ARG A 39 0.70 -21.26 16.08
C ARG A 39 0.69 -21.24 17.60
N CYS A 40 1.04 -22.36 18.22
CA CYS A 40 1.22 -22.40 19.67
C CYS A 40 2.44 -21.56 20.05
N THR A 41 2.24 -20.55 20.90
CA THR A 41 3.28 -19.66 21.41
C THR A 41 3.71 -20.01 22.81
N ASN A 42 2.84 -20.65 23.59
CA ASN A 42 3.17 -21.15 24.92
C ASN A 42 2.40 -22.44 25.21
N ASN A 43 3.07 -23.40 25.83
CA ASN A 43 2.50 -24.66 26.27
C ASN A 43 3.01 -24.95 27.69
N HIS A 44 2.19 -24.64 28.69
CA HIS A 44 2.56 -24.80 30.08
C HIS A 44 1.65 -25.82 30.76
N THR A 45 2.24 -26.90 31.27
CA THR A 45 1.51 -27.92 32.05
C THR A 45 1.85 -27.75 33.52
N GLN A 46 0.84 -27.51 34.35
CA GLN A 46 0.99 -27.42 35.79
C GLN A 46 0.59 -28.74 36.45
N LEU A 47 1.56 -29.41 37.08
CA LEU A 47 1.38 -30.60 37.93
C LEU A 47 0.57 -31.74 37.28
N PHE A 48 0.58 -31.86 35.95
CA PHE A 48 -0.27 -32.80 35.19
C PHE A 48 -1.79 -32.68 35.45
N GLN A 49 -2.22 -31.61 36.12
CA GLN A 49 -3.62 -31.33 36.45
C GLN A 49 -4.25 -30.33 35.49
N SER A 50 -3.47 -29.37 34.99
CA SER A 50 -3.93 -28.39 34.00
C SER A 50 -2.87 -28.14 32.94
N GLN A 51 -3.31 -27.86 31.72
CA GLN A 51 -2.46 -27.47 30.60
C GLN A 51 -3.00 -26.16 30.03
N GLN A 52 -2.17 -25.11 30.07
CA GLN A 52 -2.43 -23.83 29.44
C GLN A 52 -1.74 -23.78 28.08
N LEU A 53 -2.53 -23.56 27.03
CA LEU A 53 -2.05 -23.38 25.67
C LEU A 53 -2.36 -21.95 25.21
N ASN A 54 -1.35 -21.22 24.78
CA ASN A 54 -1.52 -19.92 24.16
C ASN A 54 -1.26 -20.07 22.66
N PHE A 55 -2.18 -19.55 21.85
CA PHE A 55 -2.06 -19.56 20.40
C PHE A 55 -2.01 -18.12 19.86
N SER A 56 -1.18 -17.92 18.84
CA SER A 56 -1.25 -16.77 17.96
C SER A 56 -1.99 -17.20 16.70
N ALA A 57 -3.14 -16.58 16.45
CA ALA A 57 -3.95 -16.81 15.25
C ALA A 57 -3.55 -15.82 14.15
N GLU A 58 -3.62 -16.24 12.89
CA GLU A 58 -3.44 -15.34 11.74
C GLU A 58 -4.65 -14.41 11.59
N TYR A 59 -5.85 -14.95 11.79
CA TYR A 59 -7.10 -14.20 11.85
C TYR A 59 -8.16 -14.95 12.68
N MET A 60 -9.18 -14.21 13.08
CA MET A 60 -10.33 -14.66 13.85
C MET A 60 -11.62 -14.26 13.14
N ILE A 61 -12.62 -15.15 13.17
CA ILE A 61 -13.99 -14.86 12.76
C ILE A 61 -14.89 -14.97 13.97
N TRP A 62 -15.59 -13.89 14.30
CA TRP A 62 -16.68 -13.89 15.27
C TRP A 62 -18.02 -13.94 14.53
N THR A 63 -18.78 -15.02 14.78
CA THR A 63 -19.93 -15.46 13.99
C THR A 63 -21.07 -15.98 14.89
N ASN A 64 -22.24 -16.22 14.28
CA ASN A 64 -23.41 -16.84 14.89
C ASN A 64 -23.40 -18.39 14.80
N LYS A 65 -22.65 -18.96 13.86
CA LYS A 65 -22.62 -20.41 13.57
C LYS A 65 -21.21 -20.96 13.38
N GLU A 66 -21.00 -22.22 13.75
CA GLU A 66 -19.75 -22.94 13.51
C GLU A 66 -19.65 -23.36 12.03
N ASN A 67 -18.53 -23.06 11.38
CA ASN A 67 -18.26 -23.48 10.01
C ASN A 67 -16.75 -23.72 9.81
N LEU A 68 -16.38 -24.96 9.47
CA LEU A 68 -14.98 -25.36 9.28
C LEU A 68 -14.37 -24.84 7.97
N ASN A 69 -15.19 -24.46 6.99
CA ASN A 69 -14.72 -23.91 5.72
C ASN A 69 -15.60 -22.74 5.30
N PRO A 70 -15.56 -21.62 6.05
CA PRO A 70 -16.45 -20.52 5.81
C PRO A 70 -16.10 -19.83 4.49
N LYS A 71 -17.13 -19.57 3.69
CA LYS A 71 -17.05 -18.82 2.45
C LYS A 71 -18.13 -17.74 2.43
N TYR A 72 -17.84 -16.64 1.76
CA TYR A 72 -18.62 -15.41 1.81
C TYR A 72 -18.76 -14.79 0.43
N ASN A 73 -19.81 -13.99 0.23
CA ASN A 73 -20.07 -13.25 -1.00
C ASN A 73 -19.47 -11.84 -0.95
N LYS A 74 -19.26 -11.30 0.25
CA LYS A 74 -18.84 -9.91 0.43
C LYS A 74 -17.95 -9.72 1.66
N ILE A 75 -16.99 -8.81 1.53
CA ILE A 75 -16.27 -8.20 2.66
C ILE A 75 -16.56 -6.69 2.69
N ILE A 76 -16.72 -6.13 3.88
CA ILE A 76 -16.82 -4.69 4.12
C ILE A 76 -15.69 -4.31 5.09
N SER A 77 -14.86 -3.34 4.70
CA SER A 77 -13.79 -2.80 5.55
C SER A 77 -14.04 -1.31 5.79
N VAL A 78 -14.10 -0.90 7.06
CA VAL A 78 -14.15 0.51 7.47
C VAL A 78 -12.72 1.00 7.67
N LEU A 79 -12.29 1.95 6.84
CA LEU A 79 -10.90 2.39 6.76
C LEU A 79 -10.67 3.74 7.44
N LYS A 80 -9.64 3.78 8.30
CA LYS A 80 -9.08 4.99 8.91
C LYS A 80 -7.96 5.54 8.03
N ASN A 81 -7.91 6.87 7.92
CA ASN A 81 -6.96 7.63 7.08
C ASN A 81 -7.14 7.46 5.56
N ALA A 82 -8.33 7.05 5.09
CA ALA A 82 -8.61 6.91 3.66
C ALA A 82 -9.75 7.83 3.15
N TYR A 83 -10.49 8.47 4.06
CA TYR A 83 -11.68 9.26 3.73
C TYR A 83 -11.38 10.41 2.78
N ALA A 84 -10.39 11.26 3.08
CA ALA A 84 -10.09 12.44 2.27
C ALA A 84 -9.67 12.10 0.83
N TRP A 85 -9.03 10.94 0.61
CA TRP A 85 -8.65 10.46 -0.71
C TRP A 85 -9.85 10.16 -1.62
N SER A 86 -10.97 9.74 -1.03
CA SER A 86 -12.16 9.35 -1.78
C SER A 86 -12.84 10.52 -2.49
N GLY A 87 -12.65 11.75 -1.99
CA GLY A 87 -13.41 12.93 -2.41
C GLY A 87 -14.92 12.83 -2.12
N LEU A 88 -15.36 11.79 -1.42
CA LEU A 88 -16.74 11.64 -0.98
C LEU A 88 -16.97 12.49 0.26
N SER A 89 -18.23 12.89 0.47
CA SER A 89 -18.63 13.62 1.67
C SER A 89 -19.89 13.02 2.26
N ALA A 90 -19.91 12.88 3.59
CA ALA A 90 -21.15 12.66 4.33
C ALA A 90 -21.85 13.97 4.70
N PHE A 91 -21.29 15.12 4.31
CA PHE A 91 -21.81 16.45 4.58
C PHE A 91 -21.91 17.32 3.32
N GLU A 92 -22.92 18.17 3.28
CA GLU A 92 -23.04 19.26 2.33
C GLU A 92 -23.08 20.60 3.08
N GLU A 93 -22.41 21.61 2.53
CA GLU A 93 -22.58 22.98 2.98
C GLU A 93 -23.78 23.61 2.26
N SER A 94 -24.64 24.26 3.03
CA SER A 94 -25.81 24.98 2.54
C SER A 94 -25.86 26.37 3.17
N ASP A 95 -26.70 27.26 2.64
CA ASP A 95 -26.94 28.59 3.22
C ASP A 95 -27.36 28.55 4.70
N SER A 96 -27.94 27.43 5.14
CA SER A 96 -28.37 27.17 6.52
C SER A 96 -27.32 26.46 7.39
N GLY A 97 -26.09 26.26 6.88
CA GLY A 97 -25.01 25.54 7.55
C GLY A 97 -24.76 24.13 7.01
N LEU A 98 -24.03 23.34 7.79
CA LEU A 98 -23.60 21.98 7.45
C LEU A 98 -24.74 20.97 7.65
N LYS A 99 -25.04 20.17 6.62
CA LYS A 99 -26.08 19.13 6.67
C LYS A 99 -25.50 17.76 6.37
N ALA A 100 -25.93 16.74 7.12
CA ALA A 100 -25.59 15.36 6.81
C ALA A 100 -26.34 14.89 5.55
N ILE A 101 -25.63 14.24 4.64
CA ILE A 101 -26.20 13.67 3.42
C ILE A 101 -26.81 12.31 3.76
N ILE A 102 -28.12 12.19 3.60
CA ILE A 102 -28.87 10.97 3.94
C ILE A 102 -28.52 9.81 2.98
N ASN A 103 -28.30 10.11 1.71
CA ASN A 103 -27.88 9.16 0.68
C ASN A 103 -26.53 9.57 0.11
N THR A 104 -25.46 9.14 0.76
CA THR A 104 -24.10 9.49 0.36
C THR A 104 -23.79 8.91 -1.01
N LYS A 105 -23.13 9.68 -1.87
CA LYS A 105 -22.70 9.19 -3.19
C LYS A 105 -21.75 8.02 -3.01
N GLU A 106 -21.95 6.97 -3.80
CA GLU A 106 -21.06 5.83 -3.87
C GLU A 106 -20.28 5.87 -5.19
N LYS A 107 -19.08 5.31 -5.18
CA LYS A 107 -18.30 5.05 -6.41
C LYS A 107 -18.02 3.56 -6.53
N THR A 108 -18.38 3.00 -7.68
CA THR A 108 -18.29 1.57 -7.93
C THR A 108 -17.33 1.27 -9.07
N TYR A 109 -16.50 0.27 -8.87
CA TYR A 109 -15.49 -0.21 -9.81
C TYR A 109 -15.62 -1.72 -9.98
N ASN A 110 -15.18 -2.24 -11.13
CA ASN A 110 -15.08 -3.68 -11.37
C ASN A 110 -13.60 -4.07 -11.48
N TRP A 111 -12.99 -4.46 -10.37
CA TRP A 111 -11.58 -4.89 -10.34
C TRP A 111 -11.48 -6.33 -9.83
N PHE A 112 -10.58 -7.10 -10.44
CA PHE A 112 -10.29 -8.50 -10.13
C PHE A 112 -11.52 -9.41 -10.17
N GLY A 113 -12.48 -9.12 -11.05
CA GLY A 113 -13.75 -9.86 -11.13
C GLY A 113 -14.70 -9.60 -9.96
N ALA A 114 -14.41 -8.62 -9.10
CA ALA A 114 -15.25 -8.21 -7.98
C ALA A 114 -15.81 -6.79 -8.20
N LYS A 115 -17.01 -6.56 -7.68
CA LYS A 115 -17.60 -5.22 -7.58
C LYS A 115 -17.05 -4.56 -6.32
N ILE A 116 -16.34 -3.45 -6.49
CA ILE A 116 -15.75 -2.68 -5.41
C ILE A 116 -16.52 -1.39 -5.25
N THR A 117 -17.08 -1.14 -4.07
CA THR A 117 -17.87 0.06 -3.79
C THR A 117 -17.20 0.88 -2.70
N PHE A 118 -16.99 2.16 -2.97
CA PHE A 118 -16.50 3.15 -2.02
C PHE A 118 -17.66 4.03 -1.56
N SER A 119 -17.87 4.12 -0.26
CA SER A 119 -18.91 4.94 0.36
C SER A 119 -18.42 5.54 1.68
N THR A 120 -19.20 6.43 2.29
CA THR A 120 -18.80 7.10 3.53
C THR A 120 -19.53 6.53 4.74
N TYR A 121 -18.80 6.33 5.83
CA TYR A 121 -19.37 6.03 7.14
C TYR A 121 -19.34 7.25 8.04
N LEU A 122 -20.42 7.42 8.80
CA LEU A 122 -20.54 8.45 9.83
C LEU A 122 -20.98 7.78 11.13
N ASN A 123 -20.17 7.89 12.19
CA ASN A 123 -20.47 7.28 13.48
C ASN A 123 -21.71 7.87 14.18
N ASN A 124 -22.06 9.11 13.85
CA ASN A 124 -23.25 9.79 14.32
C ASN A 124 -23.88 10.56 13.15
N PRO A 125 -25.03 10.09 12.62
CA PRO A 125 -25.67 10.69 11.44
C PRO A 125 -26.32 12.05 11.71
N LEU A 126 -26.19 12.63 12.91
CA LEU A 126 -26.80 13.89 13.34
C LEU A 126 -28.32 13.95 13.14
N ILE A 127 -28.98 12.79 13.08
CA ILE A 127 -30.44 12.68 12.96
C ILE A 127 -31.12 13.23 14.24
N MET A 128 -30.43 13.14 15.37
CA MET A 128 -30.84 13.76 16.63
C MET A 128 -29.77 14.74 17.12
N PRO A 129 -30.17 15.83 17.80
CA PRO A 129 -29.21 16.73 18.42
C PRO A 129 -28.32 15.97 19.41
N PRO A 130 -27.04 16.38 19.54
CA PRO A 130 -26.13 15.80 20.52
C PRO A 130 -26.75 15.86 21.92
N ARG A 131 -26.73 14.74 22.64
CA ARG A 131 -27.27 14.65 24.01
C ARG A 131 -26.19 14.70 25.07
N ASP A 132 -24.96 14.33 24.70
CA ASP A 132 -23.80 14.34 25.58
C ASP A 132 -23.17 15.73 25.60
N GLU A 133 -22.52 16.08 26.72
CA GLU A 133 -21.80 17.34 26.91
C GLU A 133 -20.75 17.57 25.80
N GLU A 134 -20.11 16.49 25.35
CA GLU A 134 -19.20 16.48 24.21
C GLU A 134 -19.62 15.39 23.21
N THR A 135 -19.68 15.71 21.92
CA THR A 135 -19.97 14.74 20.86
C THR A 135 -18.92 14.82 19.76
N LYS A 136 -18.29 13.67 19.47
CA LYS A 136 -17.28 13.55 18.42
C LYS A 136 -17.86 12.90 17.17
N ILE A 137 -17.87 13.66 16.08
CA ILE A 137 -18.29 13.20 14.76
C ILE A 137 -17.06 12.68 14.01
N VAL A 138 -17.18 11.48 13.45
CA VAL A 138 -16.09 10.74 12.83
C VAL A 138 -16.54 10.23 11.47
N GLN A 139 -15.82 10.63 10.42
CA GLN A 139 -15.99 10.14 9.06
C GLN A 139 -14.94 9.09 8.70
N ARG A 140 -15.37 8.05 7.99
CA ARG A 140 -14.51 6.98 7.45
C ARG A 140 -14.88 6.64 6.02
N LEU A 141 -13.92 6.04 5.31
CA LEU A 141 -14.18 5.40 4.03
C LEU A 141 -14.61 3.96 4.28
N ILE A 142 -15.72 3.54 3.67
CA ILE A 142 -16.09 2.13 3.56
C ILE A 142 -15.59 1.63 2.21
N VAL A 143 -15.01 0.43 2.23
CA VAL A 143 -14.70 -0.35 1.02
C VAL A 143 -15.49 -1.65 1.09
N GLU A 144 -16.42 -1.85 0.17
CA GLU A 144 -17.11 -3.11 -0.03
C GLU A 144 -16.51 -3.85 -1.23
N ILE A 145 -16.22 -5.14 -1.09
CA ILE A 145 -15.79 -6.01 -2.19
C ILE A 145 -16.77 -7.17 -2.27
N GLU A 146 -17.53 -7.22 -3.35
CA GLU A 146 -18.62 -8.18 -3.58
C GLU A 146 -18.35 -9.04 -4.81
N THR A 147 -18.59 -10.34 -4.70
CA THR A 147 -18.38 -11.34 -5.75
C THR A 147 -19.64 -12.18 -5.97
N SER A 148 -19.83 -12.65 -7.21
CA SER A 148 -20.93 -13.57 -7.55
C SER A 148 -20.75 -14.94 -6.90
N GLU A 149 -19.52 -15.44 -6.86
CA GLU A 149 -19.16 -16.69 -6.20
C GLU A 149 -18.66 -16.46 -4.78
N LYS A 150 -18.82 -17.48 -3.92
CA LYS A 150 -18.34 -17.40 -2.54
C LYS A 150 -16.84 -17.69 -2.45
N HIS A 151 -16.11 -16.80 -1.79
CA HIS A 151 -14.67 -16.93 -1.55
C HIS A 151 -14.34 -17.07 -0.06
N SER A 152 -13.16 -17.61 0.22
CA SER A 152 -12.62 -17.69 1.56
C SER A 152 -12.24 -16.30 2.12
N PRO A 153 -12.19 -16.13 3.45
CA PRO A 153 -11.67 -14.91 4.08
C PRO A 153 -10.29 -14.49 3.55
N LYS A 154 -9.40 -15.46 3.27
CA LYS A 154 -8.05 -15.19 2.76
C LYS A 154 -8.05 -14.53 1.38
N GLU A 155 -8.94 -14.95 0.49
CA GLU A 155 -9.07 -14.36 -0.84
C GLU A 155 -9.58 -12.92 -0.76
N PHE A 156 -10.56 -12.65 0.10
CA PHE A 156 -11.03 -11.26 0.35
C PHE A 156 -9.94 -10.39 0.97
N VAL A 157 -9.22 -10.90 1.97
CA VAL A 157 -8.06 -10.24 2.59
C VAL A 157 -7.01 -9.86 1.53
N PHE A 158 -6.73 -10.78 0.59
CA PHE A 158 -5.80 -10.53 -0.50
C PHE A 158 -6.27 -9.40 -1.44
N LEU A 159 -7.52 -9.42 -1.88
CA LEU A 159 -8.10 -8.36 -2.74
C LEU A 159 -8.12 -7.01 -2.03
N ARG A 160 -8.59 -6.98 -0.79
CA ARG A 160 -8.62 -5.78 0.05
C ARG A 160 -7.23 -5.19 0.24
N ASN A 161 -6.21 -6.01 0.51
CA ASN A 161 -4.84 -5.50 0.71
C ASN A 161 -4.29 -4.79 -0.53
N LYS A 162 -4.69 -5.19 -1.74
CA LYS A 162 -4.34 -4.47 -2.98
C LYS A 162 -4.97 -3.09 -3.02
N ILE A 163 -6.24 -2.98 -2.65
CA ILE A 163 -6.96 -1.69 -2.58
C ILE A 163 -6.34 -0.79 -1.51
N ILE A 164 -6.09 -1.31 -0.30
CA ILE A 164 -5.46 -0.56 0.78
C ILE A 164 -4.05 -0.07 0.39
N SER A 165 -3.29 -0.89 -0.34
CA SER A 165 -1.96 -0.51 -0.83
C SER A 165 -2.02 0.62 -1.87
N LEU A 166 -3.00 0.57 -2.77
CA LEU A 166 -3.27 1.65 -3.73
C LEU A 166 -3.60 2.96 -3.01
N ILE A 167 -4.51 2.91 -2.01
CA ILE A 167 -4.88 4.10 -1.23
C ILE A 167 -3.68 4.62 -0.45
N SER A 168 -2.92 3.74 0.21
CA SER A 168 -1.75 4.11 1.00
C SER A 168 -0.68 4.78 0.13
N PHE A 169 -0.46 4.26 -1.09
CA PHE A 169 0.39 4.91 -2.10
C PHE A 169 -0.17 6.27 -2.50
N ALA A 170 -1.48 6.36 -2.75
CA ALA A 170 -2.12 7.61 -3.16
C ALA A 170 -1.96 8.71 -2.11
N ILE A 171 -2.10 8.40 -0.82
CA ILE A 171 -2.02 9.39 0.26
C ILE A 171 -0.62 9.58 0.86
N LYS A 172 0.36 8.78 0.41
CA LYS A 172 1.72 8.71 0.96
C LYS A 172 1.74 8.42 2.47
N ASN A 173 0.85 7.55 2.96
CA ASN A 173 0.64 7.32 4.40
C ASN A 173 -0.03 5.96 4.69
N ASN A 174 -0.04 5.52 5.95
CA ASN A 174 -0.68 4.28 6.37
C ASN A 174 -2.20 4.40 6.41
N VAL A 175 -2.88 3.38 5.87
CA VAL A 175 -4.32 3.17 6.03
C VAL A 175 -4.54 1.99 6.96
N ASN A 176 -5.40 2.18 7.96
CA ASN A 176 -5.71 1.14 8.95
C ASN A 176 -7.17 0.68 8.80
N ILE A 177 -7.41 -0.59 9.10
CA ILE A 177 -8.76 -1.15 9.20
C ILE A 177 -9.27 -0.88 10.62
N GLU A 178 -10.40 -0.20 10.75
CA GLU A 178 -11.06 0.06 12.03
C GLU A 178 -12.04 -1.07 12.37
N GLU A 179 -12.83 -1.50 11.38
CA GLU A 179 -13.79 -2.59 11.49
C GLU A 179 -13.86 -3.38 10.18
N GLU A 180 -14.18 -4.67 10.27
CA GLU A 180 -14.28 -5.53 9.10
C GLU A 180 -15.30 -6.66 9.26
N TYR A 181 -16.09 -6.88 8.22
CA TYR A 181 -17.21 -7.81 8.22
C TYR A 181 -17.24 -8.63 6.93
N LEU A 182 -17.60 -9.90 7.07
CA LEU A 182 -17.91 -10.79 5.97
C LEU A 182 -19.42 -11.08 5.95
N PHE A 183 -19.98 -11.24 4.76
CA PHE A 183 -21.39 -11.59 4.55
C PHE A 183 -21.54 -12.81 3.67
N ASP A 184 -22.35 -13.75 4.14
CA ASP A 184 -22.81 -14.92 3.40
C ASP A 184 -24.28 -14.66 3.03
N TYR A 185 -24.60 -14.62 1.73
CA TYR A 185 -25.98 -14.33 1.31
C TYR A 185 -26.97 -15.46 1.61
N ASP A 186 -26.48 -16.65 1.95
CA ASP A 186 -27.32 -17.73 2.47
C ASP A 186 -27.55 -17.60 4.00
N ASP A 187 -26.82 -16.71 4.68
CA ASP A 187 -26.94 -16.46 6.12
C ASP A 187 -27.69 -15.15 6.41
N SER A 188 -28.99 -15.19 6.15
CA SER A 188 -29.86 -14.03 6.28
C SER A 188 -30.88 -14.15 7.41
N TYR A 189 -31.44 -13.00 7.78
CA TYR A 189 -32.54 -12.88 8.74
C TYR A 189 -33.52 -11.80 8.29
N THR A 190 -34.78 -11.95 8.69
CA THR A 190 -35.84 -11.00 8.36
C THR A 190 -35.92 -9.91 9.43
N VAL A 191 -35.70 -8.66 9.03
CA VAL A 191 -35.79 -7.48 9.93
C VAL A 191 -37.23 -6.97 10.03
N ALA A 192 -37.93 -6.95 8.89
CA ALA A 192 -39.34 -6.60 8.75
C ALA A 192 -39.94 -7.43 7.61
N LYS A 193 -41.28 -7.46 7.47
CA LYS A 193 -42.02 -8.39 6.58
C LYS A 193 -41.40 -8.63 5.19
N ASP A 194 -40.77 -7.61 4.59
CA ASP A 194 -40.20 -7.67 3.25
C ASP A 194 -38.70 -7.28 3.18
N PHE A 195 -38.03 -7.12 4.32
CA PHE A 195 -36.62 -6.72 4.39
C PHE A 195 -35.76 -7.86 4.94
N VAL A 196 -34.90 -8.37 4.06
CA VAL A 196 -33.87 -9.36 4.37
C VAL A 196 -32.56 -8.62 4.64
N ASP A 197 -31.91 -8.97 5.74
CA ASP A 197 -30.57 -8.52 6.09
C ASP A 197 -29.68 -9.74 6.33
N TYR A 198 -28.36 -9.54 6.39
CA TYR A 198 -27.38 -10.62 6.45
C TYR A 198 -26.60 -10.56 7.75
N HIS A 199 -26.31 -11.73 8.34
CA HIS A 199 -25.51 -11.78 9.55
C HIS A 199 -24.10 -11.26 9.29
N LYS A 200 -23.63 -10.37 10.17
CA LYS A 200 -22.23 -9.89 10.15
C LYS A 200 -21.32 -10.95 10.76
N HIS A 201 -20.35 -11.42 9.98
CA HIS A 201 -19.26 -12.24 10.48
C HIS A 201 -18.02 -11.36 10.63
N TYR A 202 -17.72 -10.94 11.86
CA TYR A 202 -16.64 -9.99 12.15
C TYR A 202 -15.30 -10.66 11.88
N LEU A 203 -14.49 -10.07 11.00
CA LEU A 203 -13.15 -10.53 10.68
C LEU A 203 -12.14 -9.68 11.44
N ILE A 204 -11.26 -10.33 12.20
CA ILE A 204 -10.18 -9.67 12.93
C ILE A 204 -8.88 -10.31 12.48
N THR A 205 -8.04 -9.55 11.78
CA THR A 205 -6.72 -10.00 11.33
C THR A 205 -5.64 -9.64 12.35
N SER A 206 -4.48 -10.28 12.24
CA SER A 206 -3.29 -9.96 13.04
C SER A 206 -2.55 -8.69 12.58
N ASP A 207 -3.16 -7.90 11.69
CA ASP A 207 -2.56 -6.68 11.16
C ASP A 207 -2.39 -5.62 12.27
N ALA A 208 -1.15 -5.15 12.45
CA ALA A 208 -0.86 -4.10 13.41
C ALA A 208 -1.46 -2.77 12.94
N GLN A 209 -2.12 -2.06 13.86
CA GLN A 209 -2.45 -0.64 13.68
C GLN A 209 -1.14 0.15 13.56
N ARG A 210 -1.02 0.90 12.48
CA ARG A 210 0.19 1.69 12.20
C ARG A 210 -0.04 3.16 12.49
N ASP A 211 1.05 3.85 12.77
CA ASP A 211 1.05 5.29 12.94
C ASP A 211 0.54 5.98 11.67
N ILE A 212 -0.30 6.97 11.88
CA ILE A 212 -0.82 7.85 10.83
C ILE A 212 -0.09 9.19 10.99
N PHE A 213 0.60 9.60 9.94
CA PHE A 213 1.30 10.88 9.91
C PHE A 213 0.36 12.00 9.48
N GLU A 214 0.67 13.23 9.87
CA GLU A 214 -0.06 14.39 9.35
C GLU A 214 0.21 14.52 7.84
N SER A 215 -0.86 14.59 7.05
CA SER A 215 -0.78 14.74 5.61
C SER A 215 -1.98 15.53 5.12
N HIS A 216 -1.77 16.33 4.08
CA HIS A 216 -2.78 17.16 3.45
C HIS A 216 -3.11 16.61 2.07
N THR A 217 -4.33 16.85 1.59
CA THR A 217 -4.81 16.34 0.29
C THR A 217 -3.95 16.83 -0.88
N TRP A 218 -3.39 18.04 -0.82
CA TRP A 218 -2.47 18.54 -1.84
C TRP A 218 -1.15 17.75 -1.91
N ASN A 219 -0.80 16.94 -0.91
CA ASN A 219 0.37 16.05 -0.95
C ASN A 219 0.06 14.67 -1.56
N TYR A 220 -1.21 14.35 -1.83
CA TYR A 220 -1.59 13.02 -2.34
C TYR A 220 -1.18 12.82 -3.79
N ASN A 221 -0.58 11.69 -4.15
CA ASN A 221 -0.27 11.35 -5.54
C ASN A 221 -1.49 11.51 -6.46
N PHE A 222 -2.67 11.11 -6.00
CA PHE A 222 -3.95 11.30 -6.67
C PHE A 222 -5.12 11.10 -5.70
N ILE A 223 -6.34 11.49 -6.12
CA ILE A 223 -7.61 11.18 -5.45
C ILE A 223 -8.43 10.18 -6.27
N LEU A 224 -9.41 9.52 -5.64
CA LEU A 224 -10.26 8.49 -6.28
C LEU A 224 -10.93 8.98 -7.57
N GLU A 225 -11.31 10.25 -7.65
CA GLU A 225 -11.94 10.84 -8.83
C GLU A 225 -11.07 10.81 -10.10
N GLN A 226 -9.74 10.77 -9.94
CA GLN A 226 -8.82 10.66 -11.07
C GLN A 226 -8.75 9.24 -11.65
N ILE A 227 -9.42 8.25 -11.02
CA ILE A 227 -9.58 6.90 -11.56
C ILE A 227 -11.01 6.75 -12.09
N PRO A 228 -11.21 6.72 -13.42
CA PRO A 228 -12.53 6.53 -14.01
C PRO A 228 -13.14 5.16 -13.63
N PRO A 229 -14.44 5.08 -13.29
CA PRO A 229 -15.13 3.82 -12.94
C PRO A 229 -15.00 2.71 -13.97
N GLU A 230 -14.96 3.07 -15.26
CA GLU A 230 -14.82 2.17 -16.40
C GLU A 230 -13.39 1.63 -16.60
N LYS A 231 -12.40 2.21 -15.89
CA LYS A 231 -11.01 1.84 -16.06
C LYS A 231 -10.69 0.54 -15.32
N ASP A 232 -10.33 -0.48 -16.10
CA ASP A 232 -9.70 -1.68 -15.57
C ASP A 232 -8.20 -1.41 -15.32
N ILE A 233 -7.79 -1.49 -14.05
CA ILE A 233 -6.39 -1.36 -13.60
C ILE A 233 -5.85 -2.67 -12.98
N ASN A 234 -6.51 -3.81 -13.23
CA ASN A 234 -6.17 -5.09 -12.61
C ASN A 234 -4.74 -5.53 -12.91
N SER A 235 -4.33 -5.35 -14.16
CA SER A 235 -3.02 -5.79 -14.64
C SER A 235 -1.90 -4.95 -14.02
N GLU A 236 -2.14 -3.65 -13.89
CA GLU A 236 -1.27 -2.65 -13.31
C GLU A 236 -1.12 -2.90 -11.81
N LEU A 237 -2.22 -3.04 -11.08
CA LEU A 237 -2.19 -3.31 -9.64
C LEU A 237 -1.50 -4.65 -9.31
N ALA A 238 -1.71 -5.70 -10.11
CA ALA A 238 -0.98 -6.96 -9.94
C ALA A 238 0.53 -6.81 -10.19
N LYS A 239 0.93 -5.93 -11.12
CA LYS A 239 2.33 -5.58 -11.36
C LYS A 239 2.92 -4.66 -10.28
N LEU A 240 2.10 -3.81 -9.67
CA LEU A 240 2.52 -2.86 -8.63
C LEU A 240 2.66 -3.49 -7.25
N GLU A 241 2.01 -4.62 -6.95
CA GLU A 241 2.06 -5.27 -5.62
C GLU A 241 3.47 -5.32 -4.96
N PRO A 242 4.53 -5.87 -5.58
CA PRO A 242 5.88 -5.85 -5.00
C PRO A 242 6.51 -4.45 -4.97
N VAL A 243 6.13 -3.56 -5.89
CA VAL A 243 6.59 -2.16 -5.90
C VAL A 243 6.00 -1.41 -4.71
N PHE A 244 4.71 -1.59 -4.42
CA PHE A 244 4.06 -1.06 -3.23
C PHE A 244 4.63 -1.65 -1.95
N ASN A 245 4.92 -2.96 -1.88
CA ASN A 245 5.55 -3.54 -0.69
C ASN A 245 6.88 -2.87 -0.33
N LEU A 246 7.67 -2.47 -1.34
CA LEU A 246 8.92 -1.73 -1.16
C LEU A 246 8.68 -0.24 -0.87
N TYR A 247 7.85 0.43 -1.67
CA TYR A 247 7.58 1.86 -1.52
C TYR A 247 6.89 2.20 -0.20
N LEU A 248 5.88 1.43 0.22
CA LEU A 248 5.15 1.68 1.46
C LEU A 248 6.05 1.50 2.70
N SER A 249 7.17 0.79 2.58
CA SER A 249 8.15 0.64 3.68
C SER A 249 8.73 1.98 4.14
N LEU A 250 8.76 2.99 3.26
CA LEU A 250 9.28 4.34 3.52
C LEU A 250 8.58 5.03 4.70
N PHE A 251 7.30 4.71 4.95
CA PHE A 251 6.51 5.29 6.05
C PHE A 251 5.82 4.22 6.91
N LYS A 252 5.79 2.97 6.48
CA LYS A 252 5.26 1.86 7.30
C LYS A 252 6.09 1.64 8.57
N TYR A 253 7.40 1.91 8.50
CA TYR A 253 8.34 1.65 9.60
C TYR A 253 9.09 2.94 9.96
N ARG A 254 8.66 3.59 11.05
CA ARG A 254 9.16 4.90 11.48
C ARG A 254 10.68 4.92 11.73
N ASP A 255 11.21 3.84 12.29
CA ASP A 255 12.61 3.76 12.71
C ASP A 255 13.51 3.09 11.67
N MET A 256 13.08 3.01 10.40
CA MET A 256 13.90 2.46 9.33
C MET A 256 15.07 3.40 9.02
N PRO A 257 16.33 2.93 9.09
CA PRO A 257 17.50 3.75 8.73
C PRO A 257 17.41 4.24 7.28
N SER A 258 17.93 5.44 7.01
CA SER A 258 17.92 6.05 5.67
C SER A 258 18.56 5.16 4.60
N GLU A 259 19.58 4.39 4.95
CA GLU A 259 20.24 3.44 4.06
C GLU A 259 19.28 2.34 3.62
N MET A 260 18.45 1.83 4.53
CA MET A 260 17.44 0.81 4.23
C MET A 260 16.29 1.41 3.42
N VAL A 261 15.88 2.65 3.72
CA VAL A 261 14.90 3.39 2.91
C VAL A 261 15.42 3.57 1.47
N PHE A 262 16.68 3.98 1.32
CA PHE A 262 17.36 4.12 0.03
C PHE A 262 17.39 2.79 -0.74
N LEU A 263 17.81 1.70 -0.10
CA LEU A 263 17.83 0.38 -0.75
C LEU A 263 16.42 -0.04 -1.21
N ASN A 264 15.39 0.21 -0.39
CA ASN A 264 14.01 -0.13 -0.75
C ASN A 264 13.49 0.70 -1.93
N ILE A 265 13.75 2.01 -1.99
CA ILE A 265 13.26 2.84 -3.11
C ILE A 265 13.99 2.51 -4.42
N VAL A 266 15.30 2.24 -4.37
CA VAL A 266 16.06 1.82 -5.56
C VAL A 266 15.57 0.45 -6.05
N GLN A 267 15.33 -0.49 -5.14
CA GLN A 267 14.76 -1.79 -5.49
C GLN A 267 13.35 -1.66 -6.06
N ALA A 268 12.55 -0.71 -5.56
CA ALA A 268 11.21 -0.44 -6.06
C ALA A 268 11.24 0.07 -7.51
N LEU A 269 12.14 1.01 -7.84
CA LEU A 269 12.37 1.51 -9.19
C LEU A 269 12.84 0.41 -10.15
N GLU A 270 13.79 -0.43 -9.73
CA GLU A 270 14.27 -1.56 -10.53
C GLU A 270 13.12 -2.54 -10.82
N THR A 271 12.37 -2.92 -9.78
CA THR A 271 11.22 -3.83 -9.89
C THR A 271 10.12 -3.24 -10.76
N PHE A 272 9.82 -1.96 -10.60
CA PHE A 272 8.86 -1.24 -11.42
C PHE A 272 9.28 -1.29 -12.89
N HIS A 273 10.51 -0.90 -13.20
CA HIS A 273 11.04 -0.92 -14.56
C HIS A 273 10.94 -2.33 -15.18
N SER A 274 11.37 -3.37 -14.48
CA SER A 274 11.32 -4.76 -14.95
C SER A 274 9.91 -5.23 -15.31
N ARG A 275 8.90 -4.85 -14.51
CA ARG A 275 7.52 -5.34 -14.68
C ARG A 275 6.71 -4.55 -15.70
N PHE A 276 7.04 -3.27 -15.90
CA PHE A 276 6.30 -2.39 -16.80
C PHE A 276 6.97 -2.18 -18.15
N PHE A 277 8.29 -2.27 -18.23
CA PHE A 277 9.04 -1.96 -19.44
C PHE A 277 9.75 -3.17 -20.02
N TYR A 278 9.65 -3.32 -21.34
CA TYR A 278 10.41 -4.27 -22.17
C TYR A 278 10.31 -5.75 -21.78
N ASN A 279 9.40 -6.13 -20.87
CA ASN A 279 9.36 -7.45 -20.23
C ASN A 279 10.72 -7.86 -19.66
N ASP A 280 11.50 -6.87 -19.18
CA ASP A 280 12.84 -7.05 -18.66
C ASP A 280 13.90 -7.56 -19.66
N LYS A 281 13.62 -7.49 -20.97
CA LYS A 281 14.52 -8.02 -22.02
C LYS A 281 15.46 -6.93 -22.55
N LYS A 282 16.78 -7.16 -22.46
CA LYS A 282 17.82 -6.25 -22.96
C LYS A 282 17.65 -5.90 -24.43
N GLU A 283 17.34 -6.88 -25.29
CA GLU A 283 17.23 -6.65 -26.74
C GLU A 283 16.07 -5.72 -27.07
N LYS A 284 14.94 -5.87 -26.35
CA LYS A 284 13.78 -4.99 -26.50
C LYS A 284 14.08 -3.58 -26.02
N TYR A 285 14.82 -3.46 -24.91
CA TYR A 285 15.28 -2.17 -24.39
C TYR A 285 16.20 -1.44 -25.39
N ILE A 286 17.26 -2.10 -25.88
CA ILE A 286 18.18 -1.51 -26.87
C ILE A 286 17.43 -1.05 -28.12
N LYS A 287 16.53 -1.91 -28.63
CA LYS A 287 15.71 -1.56 -29.79
C LYS A 287 14.86 -0.32 -29.53
N SER A 288 14.23 -0.22 -28.36
CA SER A 288 13.43 0.94 -27.97
C SER A 288 14.26 2.23 -27.85
N VAL A 289 15.50 2.14 -27.34
CA VAL A 289 16.40 3.31 -27.30
C VAL A 289 16.71 3.80 -28.71
N MET A 290 17.05 2.89 -29.63
CA MET A 290 17.33 3.23 -31.03
C MET A 290 16.09 3.79 -31.74
N GLU A 291 14.91 3.24 -31.48
CA GLU A 291 13.64 3.70 -32.06
C GLU A 291 13.24 5.10 -31.56
N ARG A 292 13.44 5.40 -30.27
CA ARG A 292 13.12 6.71 -29.68
C ARG A 292 14.12 7.79 -30.05
N PHE A 293 15.41 7.51 -29.90
CA PHE A 293 16.44 8.55 -29.92
C PHE A 293 17.40 8.47 -31.11
N GLY A 294 17.45 7.35 -31.85
CA GLY A 294 18.51 7.07 -32.84
C GLY A 294 18.59 8.06 -34.02
N LYS A 295 17.55 8.88 -34.23
CA LYS A 295 17.51 9.91 -35.28
C LYS A 295 17.77 11.32 -34.74
N TYR A 296 17.93 11.48 -33.43
CA TYR A 296 18.10 12.79 -32.82
C TYR A 296 19.52 13.32 -33.06
N PRO A 297 19.70 14.64 -33.30
CA PRO A 297 21.03 15.21 -33.50
C PRO A 297 22.00 14.98 -32.32
N ASN A 298 21.46 14.87 -31.11
CA ASN A 298 22.19 14.63 -29.86
C ASN A 298 22.14 13.17 -29.40
N PHE A 299 21.93 12.21 -30.31
CA PHE A 299 21.83 10.79 -29.97
C PHE A 299 23.02 10.27 -29.15
N GLU A 300 24.25 10.73 -29.42
CA GLU A 300 25.46 10.31 -28.70
C GLU A 300 25.33 10.48 -27.17
N MET A 301 24.65 11.54 -26.72
CA MET A 301 24.39 11.76 -25.30
C MET A 301 23.40 10.72 -24.73
N TYR A 302 22.27 10.50 -25.41
CA TYR A 302 21.30 9.49 -24.99
C TYR A 302 21.91 8.09 -25.03
N GLU A 303 22.73 7.80 -26.03
CA GLU A 303 23.45 6.55 -26.15
C GLU A 303 24.39 6.32 -24.98
N LYS A 304 25.18 7.33 -24.57
CA LYS A 304 26.05 7.25 -23.39
C LYS A 304 25.28 6.96 -22.10
N LEU A 305 24.13 7.61 -21.90
CA LEU A 305 23.31 7.45 -20.69
C LEU A 305 22.56 6.12 -20.65
N LEU A 306 21.92 5.73 -21.76
CA LEU A 306 21.01 4.59 -21.83
C LEU A 306 21.75 3.29 -22.19
N LEU A 307 22.82 3.38 -22.98
CA LEU A 307 23.57 2.25 -23.54
C LEU A 307 25.08 2.38 -23.23
N CYS A 308 25.42 2.59 -21.96
CA CYS A 308 26.81 2.62 -21.52
C CYS A 308 27.55 1.29 -21.82
N ASP A 309 28.88 1.29 -21.72
CA ASP A 309 29.72 0.14 -22.08
C ASP A 309 29.26 -1.16 -21.40
N THR A 310 28.93 -1.12 -20.12
CA THR A 310 28.41 -2.28 -19.37
C THR A 310 27.09 -2.78 -19.92
N GLN A 311 26.19 -1.89 -20.35
CA GLN A 311 24.91 -2.29 -20.93
C GLN A 311 25.09 -2.88 -22.33
N LYS A 312 26.08 -2.41 -23.10
CA LYS A 312 26.42 -2.92 -24.44
C LYS A 312 27.19 -4.23 -24.42
N ASP A 313 27.93 -4.53 -23.34
CA ASP A 313 28.69 -5.78 -23.17
C ASP A 313 27.85 -7.01 -23.53
N GLU A 314 28.36 -7.85 -24.43
CA GLU A 314 27.70 -9.05 -24.92
C GLU A 314 27.41 -10.07 -23.80
N ASN A 315 28.20 -10.06 -22.72
CA ASN A 315 28.02 -10.92 -21.55
C ASN A 315 26.95 -10.37 -20.58
N CYS A 316 26.52 -9.12 -20.74
CA CYS A 316 25.41 -8.56 -19.97
C CYS A 316 24.09 -8.94 -20.64
N HIS A 317 23.30 -9.83 -20.04
CA HIS A 317 22.03 -10.30 -20.61
C HIS A 317 20.78 -9.65 -19.98
N TYR A 318 20.96 -8.62 -19.16
CA TYR A 318 19.90 -7.92 -18.45
C TYR A 318 20.02 -6.40 -18.62
N ILE A 319 18.97 -5.66 -18.25
CA ILE A 319 19.01 -4.20 -18.20
C ILE A 319 19.61 -3.79 -16.86
N ILE A 320 20.74 -3.10 -16.87
CA ILE A 320 21.45 -2.70 -15.64
C ILE A 320 20.77 -1.53 -14.94
N LEU A 321 20.98 -1.39 -13.63
CA LEU A 321 20.34 -0.35 -12.82
C LEU A 321 20.54 1.07 -13.39
N VAL A 322 21.78 1.41 -13.81
CA VAL A 322 22.10 2.73 -14.37
C VAL A 322 21.21 3.03 -15.59
N SER A 323 21.12 2.08 -16.53
CA SER A 323 20.27 2.19 -17.72
C SER A 323 18.78 2.32 -17.35
N ARG A 324 18.29 1.54 -16.37
CA ARG A 324 16.89 1.65 -15.91
C ARG A 324 16.58 3.03 -15.33
N LEU A 325 17.47 3.55 -14.49
CA LEU A 325 17.29 4.85 -13.86
C LEU A 325 17.29 5.96 -14.90
N ASN A 326 18.27 5.96 -15.83
CA ASN A 326 18.30 6.93 -16.92
C ASN A 326 17.05 6.83 -17.81
N ASP A 327 16.57 5.62 -18.10
CA ASP A 327 15.35 5.44 -18.89
C ASP A 327 14.11 5.99 -18.19
N LEU A 328 14.00 5.84 -16.86
CA LEU A 328 12.93 6.45 -16.08
C LEU A 328 13.08 7.98 -15.99
N LEU A 329 14.29 8.50 -15.76
CA LEU A 329 14.55 9.94 -15.65
C LEU A 329 14.23 10.67 -16.97
N ILE A 330 14.62 10.07 -18.10
CA ILE A 330 14.31 10.60 -19.44
C ILE A 330 12.82 10.36 -19.75
N GLY A 331 12.32 9.16 -19.46
CA GLY A 331 10.92 8.77 -19.58
C GLY A 331 10.36 9.00 -20.99
N ASN A 332 9.26 9.74 -21.06
CA ASN A 332 8.61 10.21 -22.29
C ASN A 332 9.17 11.56 -22.78
N GLU A 333 10.39 11.92 -22.37
CA GLU A 333 11.02 13.21 -22.65
C GLU A 333 10.22 14.42 -22.14
N SER A 334 9.48 14.24 -21.04
CA SER A 334 8.69 15.32 -20.43
C SER A 334 9.51 16.52 -19.97
N GLY A 335 10.84 16.35 -19.81
CA GLY A 335 11.77 17.33 -19.27
C GLY A 335 11.72 17.48 -17.75
N LEU A 336 10.84 16.73 -17.04
CA LEU A 336 10.63 16.88 -15.60
C LEU A 336 11.92 16.70 -14.77
N PHE A 337 12.75 15.72 -15.14
CA PHE A 337 13.95 15.36 -14.39
C PHE A 337 15.24 15.76 -15.12
N LEU A 338 15.19 16.79 -15.98
CA LEU A 338 16.32 17.23 -16.81
C LEU A 338 17.60 17.45 -15.99
N GLU A 339 17.50 18.06 -14.81
CA GLU A 339 18.63 18.31 -13.91
C GLU A 339 19.41 17.03 -13.53
N TYR A 340 18.71 15.89 -13.47
CA TYR A 340 19.25 14.62 -12.98
C TYR A 340 19.79 13.70 -14.08
N TYR A 341 19.63 14.05 -15.36
CA TYR A 341 20.24 13.27 -16.46
C TYR A 341 21.00 14.12 -17.47
N TRP A 342 20.66 15.41 -17.57
CA TRP A 342 21.31 16.34 -18.49
C TRP A 342 22.37 17.19 -17.80
N GLU A 343 22.03 17.82 -16.68
CA GLU A 343 22.97 18.65 -15.93
C GLU A 343 23.92 17.81 -15.06
N ASN A 344 23.41 16.68 -14.55
CA ASN A 344 24.20 15.69 -13.82
C ASN A 344 24.15 14.31 -14.51
N GLU A 345 24.91 14.15 -15.59
CA GLU A 345 24.98 12.89 -16.36
C GLU A 345 25.43 11.66 -15.53
N ASN A 346 26.05 11.88 -14.36
CA ASN A 346 26.54 10.82 -13.49
C ASN A 346 25.55 10.42 -12.39
N TYR A 347 24.39 11.09 -12.26
CA TYR A 347 23.45 10.86 -11.17
C TYR A 347 23.06 9.38 -11.04
N ALA A 348 22.60 8.76 -12.12
CA ALA A 348 22.23 7.34 -12.11
C ALA A 348 23.40 6.40 -11.74
N GLN A 349 24.63 6.75 -12.14
CA GLN A 349 25.82 5.99 -11.76
C GLN A 349 26.12 6.14 -10.26
N THR A 350 25.96 7.33 -9.69
CA THR A 350 26.12 7.60 -8.26
C THR A 350 25.10 6.80 -7.43
N ILE A 351 23.85 6.72 -7.87
CA ILE A 351 22.82 5.88 -7.21
C ILE A 351 23.23 4.40 -7.25
N ALA A 352 23.71 3.90 -8.39
CA ALA A 352 24.15 2.52 -8.51
C ALA A 352 25.37 2.20 -7.64
N ASP A 353 26.35 3.11 -7.58
CA ASP A 353 27.54 2.98 -6.72
C ASP A 353 27.16 3.01 -5.23
N THR A 354 26.21 3.87 -4.85
CA THR A 354 25.67 3.97 -3.49
C THR A 354 24.93 2.69 -3.08
N ARG A 355 24.07 2.12 -3.96
CA ARG A 355 23.40 0.83 -3.72
C ARG A 355 24.41 -0.30 -3.55
N HIS A 356 25.43 -0.33 -4.41
CA HIS A 356 26.48 -1.34 -4.32
C HIS A 356 27.23 -1.25 -2.98
N TYR A 357 27.55 -0.04 -2.52
CA TYR A 357 28.16 0.16 -1.21
C TYR A 357 27.27 -0.34 -0.06
N TYR A 358 26.02 0.09 0.03
CA TYR A 358 25.15 -0.32 1.16
C TYR A 358 24.74 -1.81 1.13
N THR A 359 24.86 -2.47 -0.03
CA THR A 359 24.56 -3.91 -0.17
C THR A 359 25.78 -4.79 0.11
N HIS A 360 26.97 -4.38 -0.33
CA HIS A 360 28.19 -5.22 -0.27
C HIS A 360 29.29 -4.67 0.63
N TYR A 361 29.13 -3.46 1.18
CA TYR A 361 30.15 -2.72 1.95
C TYR A 361 31.52 -2.69 1.26
N GLY A 362 31.51 -2.59 -0.07
CA GLY A 362 32.73 -2.58 -0.87
C GLY A 362 33.52 -1.29 -0.63
N LYS A 363 34.70 -1.41 -0.01
CA LYS A 363 35.59 -0.26 0.30
C LYS A 363 35.89 0.64 -0.89
N SER A 364 35.95 0.09 -2.11
CA SER A 364 36.20 0.85 -3.34
C SER A 364 35.07 1.81 -3.73
N LYS A 365 33.85 1.60 -3.21
CA LYS A 365 32.66 2.41 -3.50
C LYS A 365 32.26 3.33 -2.34
N GLU A 366 32.89 3.18 -1.18
CA GLU A 366 32.60 3.99 0.01
C GLU A 366 32.77 5.49 -0.21
N ALA A 367 33.83 5.90 -0.90
CA ALA A 367 34.11 7.30 -1.19
C ALA A 367 33.16 7.91 -2.23
N LYS A 368 32.41 7.07 -2.97
CA LYS A 368 31.43 7.48 -4.00
C LYS A 368 29.99 7.35 -3.54
N ALA A 369 29.76 6.75 -2.36
CA ALA A 369 28.43 6.51 -1.85
C ALA A 369 27.89 7.76 -1.16
N LEU A 370 26.64 8.09 -1.47
CA LEU A 370 25.93 9.20 -0.83
C LEU A 370 25.70 8.91 0.66
N LYS A 371 25.86 9.93 1.49
CA LYS A 371 25.72 9.86 2.96
C LYS A 371 24.99 11.10 3.48
N GLY A 372 24.38 10.99 4.67
CA GLY A 372 23.70 12.11 5.32
C GLY A 372 22.66 12.78 4.41
N ASP A 373 22.71 14.10 4.31
CA ASP A 373 21.74 14.90 3.55
C ASP A 373 21.73 14.57 2.05
N GLU A 374 22.87 14.22 1.45
CA GLU A 374 22.91 13.80 0.04
C GLU A 374 22.16 12.49 -0.21
N LEU A 375 22.15 11.59 0.77
CA LEU A 375 21.39 10.35 0.70
C LEU A 375 19.89 10.63 0.82
N LEU A 376 19.50 11.52 1.74
CA LEU A 376 18.11 11.93 1.92
C LEU A 376 17.56 12.63 0.67
N GLU A 377 18.39 13.47 0.05
CA GLU A 377 18.10 14.11 -1.24
C GLU A 377 17.84 13.08 -2.33
N ALA A 378 18.73 12.11 -2.49
CA ALA A 378 18.55 11.04 -3.47
C ALA A 378 17.28 10.22 -3.19
N ILE A 379 16.97 9.90 -1.93
CA ILE A 379 15.73 9.20 -1.56
C ILE A 379 14.51 10.00 -2.02
N TYR A 380 14.49 11.31 -1.77
CA TYR A 380 13.40 12.18 -2.15
C TYR A 380 13.18 12.18 -3.67
N ILE A 381 14.24 12.38 -4.46
CA ILE A 381 14.14 12.43 -5.93
C ILE A 381 13.74 11.07 -6.51
N LEU A 382 14.30 9.98 -6.01
CA LEU A 382 13.93 8.62 -6.45
C LEU A 382 12.48 8.27 -6.09
N LYS A 383 11.99 8.75 -4.94
CA LYS A 383 10.59 8.63 -4.54
C LYS A 383 9.69 9.38 -5.52
N VAL A 384 9.96 10.66 -5.80
CA VAL A 384 9.16 11.48 -6.73
C VAL A 384 9.17 10.88 -8.14
N LEU A 385 10.32 10.38 -8.59
CA LEU A 385 10.45 9.65 -9.86
C LEU A 385 9.53 8.42 -9.91
N LEU A 386 9.56 7.58 -8.88
CA LEU A 386 8.70 6.40 -8.83
C LEU A 386 7.21 6.78 -8.78
N GLU A 387 6.86 7.80 -7.99
CA GLU A 387 5.48 8.29 -7.85
C GLU A 387 4.90 8.77 -9.18
N TYR A 388 5.67 9.55 -9.94
CA TYR A 388 5.30 9.99 -11.29
C TYR A 388 5.00 8.81 -12.21
N HIS A 389 5.93 7.85 -12.30
CA HIS A 389 5.76 6.72 -13.21
C HIS A 389 4.65 5.76 -12.80
N ILE A 390 4.43 5.54 -11.49
CA ILE A 390 3.28 4.76 -11.02
C ILE A 390 1.97 5.43 -11.43
N CYS A 391 1.86 6.75 -11.30
CA CYS A 391 0.66 7.48 -11.74
C CYS A 391 0.45 7.33 -13.25
N LEU A 392 1.52 7.45 -14.06
CA LEU A 392 1.43 7.26 -15.51
C LEU A 392 0.91 5.87 -15.90
N VAL A 393 1.38 4.78 -15.28
CA VAL A 393 0.87 3.43 -15.62
C VAL A 393 -0.56 3.20 -15.13
N LEU A 394 -0.95 3.88 -14.05
CA LEU A 394 -2.35 3.97 -13.63
C LEU A 394 -3.15 4.95 -14.51
N GLY A 395 -2.54 5.53 -15.56
CA GLY A 395 -3.03 6.55 -16.48
C GLY A 395 -3.64 7.77 -15.78
N ILE A 396 -2.96 8.23 -14.75
CA ILE A 396 -3.20 9.48 -14.05
C ILE A 396 -2.05 10.42 -14.44
N ASP A 397 -2.38 11.51 -15.11
CA ASP A 397 -1.38 12.54 -15.43
C ASP A 397 -1.23 13.48 -14.22
N ASN A 398 -0.08 13.38 -13.57
CA ASN A 398 0.31 14.25 -12.46
C ASN A 398 1.55 15.10 -12.81
N LYS A 399 1.87 15.26 -14.10
CA LYS A 399 3.09 15.97 -14.55
C LYS A 399 3.25 17.35 -13.91
N ASP A 400 2.21 18.19 -13.97
CA ASP A 400 2.29 19.56 -13.47
C ASP A 400 2.52 19.61 -11.96
N LYS A 401 1.88 18.70 -11.23
CA LYS A 401 2.08 18.55 -9.79
C LYS A 401 3.53 18.15 -9.47
N ILE A 402 4.08 17.18 -10.19
CA ILE A 402 5.45 16.73 -10.00
C ILE A 402 6.44 17.85 -10.36
N ALA A 403 6.16 18.62 -11.42
CA ALA A 403 6.96 19.79 -11.77
C ALA A 403 6.99 20.83 -10.65
N GLU A 404 5.85 21.10 -10.01
CA GLU A 404 5.75 22.00 -8.86
C GLU A 404 6.48 21.45 -7.63
N GLU A 405 6.35 20.15 -7.34
CA GLU A 405 7.03 19.46 -6.23
C GLU A 405 8.56 19.53 -6.40
N LEU A 406 9.07 19.30 -7.61
CA LEU A 406 10.51 19.42 -7.93
C LEU A 406 11.01 20.86 -7.87
N LYS A 407 10.25 21.82 -8.41
CA LYS A 407 10.62 23.24 -8.37
C LYS A 407 10.70 23.77 -6.94
N ASN A 408 9.71 23.44 -6.11
CA ASN A 408 9.70 23.86 -4.71
C ASN A 408 10.89 23.26 -3.96
N HIS A 409 11.17 21.98 -4.17
CA HIS A 409 12.32 21.31 -3.59
C HIS A 409 13.65 21.97 -3.98
N TYR A 410 13.83 22.29 -5.26
CA TYR A 410 15.01 22.99 -5.76
C TYR A 410 15.19 24.39 -5.12
N HIS A 411 14.11 25.17 -4.98
CA HIS A 411 14.17 26.46 -4.30
C HIS A 411 14.57 26.36 -2.83
N TRP A 412 14.03 25.36 -2.10
CA TRP A 412 14.41 25.13 -0.70
C TRP A 412 15.89 24.81 -0.57
N LYS A 413 16.42 23.95 -1.44
CA LYS A 413 17.84 23.61 -1.47
C LYS A 413 18.73 24.84 -1.68
N GLN A 414 18.38 25.72 -2.62
CA GLN A 414 19.13 26.96 -2.84
C GLN A 414 19.11 27.88 -1.61
N LEU A 415 17.98 27.96 -0.90
CA LEU A 415 17.88 28.77 0.32
C LEU A 415 18.77 28.20 1.43
N ASP A 416 18.79 26.89 1.62
CA ASP A 416 19.63 26.23 2.62
C ASP A 416 21.12 26.46 2.33
N GLU A 417 21.54 26.30 1.07
CA GLU A 417 22.92 26.60 0.63
C GLU A 417 23.31 28.06 0.90
N MET A 418 22.42 29.02 0.64
CA MET A 418 22.65 30.44 0.93
C MET A 418 22.74 30.74 2.44
N GLN A 419 22.01 30.01 3.29
CA GLN A 419 22.07 30.18 4.74
C GLN A 419 23.33 29.58 5.34
N PHE A 420 23.76 28.41 4.87
CA PHE A 420 25.04 27.81 5.26
C PHE A 420 26.23 28.73 4.93
N GLN A 421 26.28 29.29 3.72
CA GLN A 421 27.34 30.22 3.31
C GLN A 421 27.39 31.52 4.14
N LYS A 422 26.27 31.94 4.75
CA LYS A 422 26.22 33.10 5.65
C LYS A 422 26.66 32.78 7.07
N THR A 423 26.62 31.52 7.48
CA THR A 423 26.96 31.09 8.85
C THR A 423 28.45 30.74 8.97
N GLU A 424 29.12 30.44 7.85
CA GLU A 424 30.57 30.23 7.77
C GLU A 424 31.39 31.51 7.50
N ARG A 425 30.74 32.68 7.41
CA ARG A 425 31.37 34.00 7.34
C ARG A 425 31.18 34.75 8.65
#